data_AF-A0A0G4PQ86-F1
#
_entry.id   AF-A0A0G4PQ86-F1
#
_cell.length_a   1.000
_cell.length_b   1.000
_cell.length_c   1.000
_cell.angle_alpha   90.00
_cell.angle_beta   90.00
_cell.angle_gamma   90.00
#
_symmetry.space_group_name_H-M   'P 1'
#
loop_
_entity.id
_entity.type
_entity.pdbx_description
1 polymer ?
#
loop_
_entity_poly.entity_id
_entity_poly.type
_entity_poly.pdbx_seq_one_letter_code
_entity_poly.pdbx_strand_id
1 'polypeptide(L)'
;MTTPNSQSLDIEDAARRALRYLHGLQEFRQIQILVTGDLALSNYFPGSGVGNNVEFLVFLGAGFDDRLDELPSGVPDLLKSRLLSMYPTEFQQPLNVFQIKRIPGIPGESDTPCEPDTPGEPDTPGEPDTPGEPGEPPGIPLRFIPNGILPYLPRGTTTIAAIGQTHAIDLPYISSLDLFVFMVISHDMGVKTPKPLKEETPDEETPDEETQDEETKDEETKDEETKDEKTKDEIDVKMLQHFLRHLKSIGPVIFSPQQKESLTHGLNWLTTYSQWSEAQWIRKLDL
;
A
#
# COMPACT_ATOMS: atom_id res chain seq x y z
N MET A 1 19.37 -15.90 -8.06
CA MET A 1 18.16 -16.03 -7.22
C MET A 1 18.36 -15.14 -6.02
N THR A 2 17.72 -13.98 -5.99
CA THR A 2 17.77 -13.06 -4.87
C THR A 2 16.84 -13.60 -3.78
N THR A 3 17.33 -13.75 -2.56
CA THR A 3 16.49 -14.13 -1.41
C THR A 3 15.43 -13.05 -1.18
N PRO A 4 14.15 -13.41 -1.00
CA PRO A 4 13.11 -12.42 -0.73
C PRO A 4 13.42 -11.64 0.55
N ASN A 5 13.10 -10.35 0.55
CA ASN A 5 13.26 -9.48 1.71
C ASN A 5 12.31 -9.96 2.83
N SER A 6 12.80 -10.07 4.07
CA SER A 6 11.98 -10.49 5.23
C SER A 6 10.71 -9.62 5.38
N GLN A 7 10.79 -8.33 5.05
CA GLN A 7 9.64 -7.42 5.08
C GLN A 7 8.56 -7.75 4.03
N SER A 8 8.94 -8.15 2.81
CA SER A 8 7.94 -8.50 1.79
C SER A 8 7.17 -9.77 2.16
N LEU A 9 7.84 -10.70 2.84
CA LEU A 9 7.22 -11.93 3.33
C LEU A 9 6.11 -11.62 4.37
N ASP A 10 6.36 -10.69 5.29
CA ASP A 10 5.37 -10.30 6.31
C ASP A 10 4.13 -9.63 5.68
N ILE A 11 4.33 -8.78 4.66
CA ILE A 11 3.25 -8.08 3.97
C ILE A 11 2.41 -9.03 3.11
N GLU A 12 3.04 -9.96 2.39
CA GLU A 12 2.31 -11.01 1.67
C GLU A 12 1.51 -11.90 2.62
N ASP A 13 2.09 -12.28 3.76
CA ASP A 13 1.38 -13.07 4.76
C ASP A 13 0.21 -12.31 5.36
N ALA A 14 0.35 -10.99 5.57
CA ALA A 14 -0.77 -10.14 5.98
C ALA A 14 -1.88 -10.11 4.93
N ALA A 15 -1.54 -9.98 3.64
CA ALA A 15 -2.51 -10.04 2.56
C ALA A 15 -3.22 -11.42 2.51
N ARG A 16 -2.48 -12.51 2.68
CA ARG A 16 -3.04 -13.88 2.73
C ARG A 16 -3.95 -14.06 3.94
N ARG A 17 -3.57 -13.52 5.11
CA ARG A 17 -4.40 -13.54 6.32
C ARG A 17 -5.71 -12.77 6.09
N ALA A 18 -5.64 -11.56 5.52
CA ALA A 18 -6.83 -10.78 5.19
C ALA A 18 -7.75 -11.53 4.21
N LEU A 19 -7.21 -12.17 3.17
CA LEU A 19 -8.03 -12.93 2.20
C LEU A 19 -8.63 -14.21 2.80
N ARG A 20 -7.86 -14.98 3.59
CA ARG A 20 -8.38 -16.14 4.35
C ARG A 20 -9.58 -15.75 5.18
N TYR A 21 -9.48 -14.59 5.78
CA TYR A 21 -10.49 -14.08 6.66
C TYR A 21 -11.77 -13.68 5.92
N LEU A 22 -11.62 -12.85 4.88
CA LEU A 22 -12.73 -12.48 4.00
C LEU A 22 -13.40 -13.71 3.39
N HIS A 23 -12.63 -14.76 3.09
CA HIS A 23 -13.15 -16.04 2.60
C HIS A 23 -14.05 -16.79 3.60
N GLY A 24 -13.79 -16.63 4.91
CA GLY A 24 -14.62 -17.19 5.97
C GLY A 24 -16.01 -16.55 6.06
N LEU A 25 -16.18 -15.34 5.52
CA LEU A 25 -17.41 -14.58 5.60
C LEU A 25 -18.31 -14.81 4.39
N GLN A 26 -19.53 -15.32 4.63
CA GLN A 26 -20.44 -15.73 3.56
C GLN A 26 -20.83 -14.56 2.64
N GLU A 27 -21.02 -13.37 3.20
CA GLU A 27 -21.35 -12.14 2.49
C GLU A 27 -20.23 -11.66 1.55
N PHE A 28 -18.97 -12.00 1.83
CA PHE A 28 -17.81 -11.57 1.03
C PHE A 28 -17.45 -12.59 -0.06
N ARG A 29 -18.07 -13.77 -0.09
CA ARG A 29 -17.72 -14.84 -1.05
C ARG A 29 -17.83 -14.44 -2.51
N GLN A 30 -18.81 -13.62 -2.85
CA GLN A 30 -19.04 -13.14 -4.23
C GLN A 30 -18.27 -11.86 -4.55
N ILE A 31 -17.65 -11.23 -3.54
CA ILE A 31 -16.81 -10.06 -3.79
C ILE A 31 -15.59 -10.50 -4.57
N GLN A 32 -15.31 -9.71 -5.59
CA GLN A 32 -14.18 -9.85 -6.46
C GLN A 32 -13.05 -8.95 -5.92
N ILE A 33 -11.85 -9.50 -5.78
CA ILE A 33 -10.75 -8.80 -5.13
C ILE A 33 -9.43 -9.02 -5.87
N LEU A 34 -8.60 -7.98 -5.90
CA LEU A 34 -7.24 -8.03 -6.44
C LEU A 34 -6.28 -7.33 -5.49
N VAL A 35 -5.08 -7.89 -5.35
CA VAL A 35 -3.95 -7.21 -4.70
C VAL A 35 -3.37 -6.20 -5.69
N THR A 36 -3.26 -4.94 -5.27
CA THR A 36 -2.71 -3.81 -6.04
C THR A 36 -1.65 -3.06 -5.22
N GLY A 37 -1.22 -1.89 -5.70
CA GLY A 37 -0.27 -1.01 -5.02
C GLY A 37 1.15 -1.57 -4.97
N ASP A 38 1.89 -1.19 -3.94
CA ASP A 38 3.32 -1.50 -3.80
C ASP A 38 3.59 -3.00 -3.72
N LEU A 39 2.70 -3.77 -3.07
CA LEU A 39 2.82 -5.22 -2.99
C LEU A 39 2.73 -5.85 -4.39
N ALA A 40 1.79 -5.40 -5.23
CA ALA A 40 1.69 -5.88 -6.61
C ALA A 40 2.88 -5.42 -7.47
N LEU A 41 3.34 -4.17 -7.30
CA LEU A 41 4.52 -3.67 -8.00
C LEU A 41 5.78 -4.48 -7.68
N SER A 42 5.97 -4.85 -6.41
CA SER A 42 7.13 -5.64 -5.97
C SER A 42 7.20 -7.03 -6.63
N ASN A 43 6.05 -7.60 -6.98
CA ASN A 43 5.96 -8.88 -7.68
C ASN A 43 6.47 -8.79 -9.14
N TYR A 44 6.37 -7.61 -9.77
CA TYR A 44 6.82 -7.37 -11.15
C TYR A 44 8.20 -6.71 -11.24
N PHE A 45 8.56 -5.89 -10.25
CA PHE A 45 9.80 -5.14 -10.19
C PHE A 45 10.51 -5.39 -8.87
N PRO A 46 11.24 -6.51 -8.74
CA PRO A 46 12.00 -6.79 -7.54
C PRO A 46 12.98 -5.64 -7.27
N GLY A 47 12.86 -5.02 -6.11
CA GLY A 47 13.67 -3.86 -5.70
C GLY A 47 12.98 -2.50 -5.79
N SER A 48 11.70 -2.42 -6.18
CA SER A 48 10.94 -1.16 -6.25
C SER A 48 10.71 -0.44 -4.91
N GLY A 49 11.23 -0.96 -3.80
CA GLY A 49 10.79 -0.58 -2.45
C GLY A 49 9.39 -1.12 -2.22
N VAL A 50 9.23 -2.00 -1.23
CA VAL A 50 7.90 -2.45 -0.85
C VAL A 50 7.42 -1.46 0.20
N GLY A 51 6.39 -0.68 -0.11
CA GLY A 51 5.70 0.10 0.91
C GLY A 51 5.10 -0.83 1.96
N ASN A 52 4.90 -0.35 3.18
CA ASN A 52 4.43 -1.17 4.30
C ASN A 52 2.92 -1.49 4.26
N ASN A 53 2.28 -1.33 3.10
CA ASN A 53 0.83 -1.28 2.97
C ASN A 53 0.36 -2.35 1.97
N VAL A 54 -0.80 -2.96 2.25
CA VAL A 54 -1.48 -3.85 1.32
C VAL A 54 -2.68 -3.11 0.75
N GLU A 55 -2.71 -2.92 -0.56
CA GLU A 55 -3.86 -2.33 -1.24
C GLU A 55 -4.68 -3.43 -1.91
N PHE A 56 -5.99 -3.41 -1.68
CA PHE A 56 -6.95 -4.28 -2.32
C PHE A 56 -7.89 -3.45 -3.19
N LEU A 57 -7.99 -3.84 -4.46
CA LEU A 57 -9.03 -3.36 -5.35
C LEU A 57 -10.24 -4.28 -5.21
N VAL A 58 -11.38 -3.71 -4.84
CA VAL A 58 -12.59 -4.48 -4.49
C VAL A 58 -13.73 -4.15 -5.43
N PHE A 59 -14.24 -5.20 -6.06
CA PHE A 59 -15.39 -5.17 -6.95
C PHE A 59 -16.56 -5.84 -6.25
N LEU A 60 -17.56 -5.02 -5.96
CA LEU A 60 -18.86 -5.52 -5.54
C LEU A 60 -19.59 -5.98 -6.80
N GLY A 61 -19.78 -7.29 -6.94
CA GLY A 61 -20.56 -7.85 -8.05
C GLY A 61 -22.05 -7.50 -7.94
N ALA A 62 -22.80 -7.76 -9.02
CA ALA A 62 -24.25 -7.63 -9.02
C ALA A 62 -24.87 -8.53 -7.93
N GLY A 63 -25.50 -7.92 -6.92
CA GLY A 63 -26.06 -8.63 -5.76
C GLY A 63 -25.53 -8.15 -4.40
N PHE A 64 -24.55 -7.25 -4.36
CA PHE A 64 -24.39 -6.36 -3.21
C PHE A 64 -25.51 -5.32 -3.31
N ASP A 65 -26.38 -5.24 -2.30
CA ASP A 65 -27.55 -4.34 -2.33
C ASP A 65 -27.08 -2.88 -2.46
N ASP A 66 -27.42 -2.26 -3.59
CA ASP A 66 -26.90 -0.97 -4.08
C ASP A 66 -27.38 0.24 -3.27
N ARG A 67 -27.78 0.07 -2.00
CA ARG A 67 -27.95 1.18 -1.05
C ARG A 67 -26.63 1.85 -0.67
N LEU A 68 -25.64 1.75 -1.55
CA LEU A 68 -24.37 2.46 -1.54
C LEU A 68 -24.56 3.96 -1.50
N ASP A 69 -25.64 4.44 -2.11
CA ASP A 69 -26.06 5.84 -2.13
C ASP A 69 -26.52 6.33 -0.74
N GLU A 70 -26.91 5.41 0.16
CA GLU A 70 -27.35 5.72 1.53
C GLU A 70 -26.18 5.81 2.52
N LEU A 71 -24.97 5.45 2.08
CA LEU A 71 -23.75 5.54 2.89
C LEU A 71 -22.96 6.79 2.51
N PRO A 72 -22.63 7.69 3.47
CA PRO A 72 -21.97 8.97 3.19
C PRO A 72 -20.58 8.86 2.53
N SER A 73 -20.06 7.64 2.37
CA SER A 73 -18.68 7.31 1.96
C SER A 73 -18.58 6.04 1.11
N GLY A 74 -19.70 5.38 0.78
CA GLY A 74 -19.77 4.25 -0.15
C GLY A 74 -19.28 2.88 0.37
N VAL A 75 -18.98 1.98 -0.58
CA VAL A 75 -18.52 0.58 -0.37
C VAL A 75 -17.47 0.43 0.74
N PRO A 76 -16.40 1.26 0.77
CA PRO A 76 -15.30 1.04 1.68
C PRO A 76 -15.74 1.12 3.14
N ASP A 77 -16.68 2.01 3.47
CA ASP A 77 -17.14 2.19 4.84
C ASP A 77 -18.14 1.12 5.28
N LEU A 78 -18.90 0.50 4.38
CA LEU A 78 -19.71 -0.67 4.72
C LEU A 78 -18.82 -1.88 5.04
N LEU A 79 -17.89 -2.17 4.14
CA LEU A 79 -16.90 -3.24 4.30
C LEU A 79 -16.13 -3.04 5.61
N LYS A 80 -15.66 -1.82 5.84
CA LYS A 80 -14.93 -1.40 7.04
C LYS A 80 -15.77 -1.47 8.31
N SER A 81 -16.98 -0.90 8.32
CA SER A 81 -17.90 -0.95 9.46
C SER A 81 -18.22 -2.39 9.84
N ARG A 82 -18.46 -3.24 8.84
CA ARG A 82 -18.75 -4.66 9.06
C ARG A 82 -17.53 -5.42 9.59
N LEU A 83 -16.35 -5.19 9.02
CA LEU A 83 -15.10 -5.79 9.52
C LEU A 83 -14.79 -5.34 10.96
N LEU A 84 -14.93 -4.06 11.30
CA LEU A 84 -14.71 -3.56 12.67
C LEU A 84 -15.77 -4.07 13.65
N SER A 85 -17.03 -4.12 13.24
CA SER A 85 -18.13 -4.57 14.10
C SER A 85 -18.03 -6.05 14.42
N MET A 86 -17.64 -6.87 13.45
CA MET A 86 -17.53 -8.30 13.66
C MET A 86 -16.23 -8.65 14.38
N TYR A 87 -15.18 -7.84 14.20
CA TYR A 87 -13.81 -8.21 14.54
C TYR A 87 -12.94 -7.04 15.01
N PRO A 88 -13.31 -6.44 16.14
CA PRO A 88 -12.64 -5.25 16.68
C PRO A 88 -11.21 -5.53 17.19
N THR A 89 -10.86 -6.80 17.43
CA THR A 89 -9.55 -7.20 17.93
C THR A 89 -8.51 -7.38 16.82
N GLU A 90 -8.94 -7.72 15.62
CA GLU A 90 -8.11 -8.05 14.46
C GLU A 90 -7.90 -6.85 13.55
N PHE A 91 -8.86 -5.94 13.51
CA PHE A 91 -8.81 -4.74 12.67
C PHE A 91 -8.88 -3.47 13.50
N GLN A 92 -8.11 -2.48 13.10
CA GLN A 92 -8.13 -1.14 13.66
C GLN A 92 -8.34 -0.10 12.56
N GLN A 93 -8.87 1.05 12.98
CA GLN A 93 -9.03 2.22 12.14
C GLN A 93 -8.35 3.43 12.79
N PRO A 94 -7.05 3.64 12.56
CA PRO A 94 -6.50 4.99 12.63
C PRO A 94 -7.08 5.84 11.49
N LEU A 95 -7.24 7.14 11.72
CA LEU A 95 -7.84 8.11 10.79
C LEU A 95 -7.55 7.78 9.30
N ASN A 96 -8.62 7.60 8.53
CA ASN A 96 -8.64 7.37 7.07
C ASN A 96 -8.01 6.07 6.51
N VAL A 97 -7.48 5.16 7.35
CA VAL A 97 -6.83 3.92 6.88
C VAL A 97 -7.27 2.71 7.70
N PHE A 98 -7.52 1.57 7.05
CA PHE A 98 -7.82 0.32 7.74
C PHE A 98 -6.51 -0.38 8.10
N GLN A 99 -6.37 -1.04 9.24
CA GLN A 99 -5.16 -1.79 9.57
C GLN A 99 -5.52 -3.19 10.06
N ILE A 100 -4.84 -4.22 9.56
CA ILE A 100 -4.86 -5.56 10.17
C ILE A 100 -3.76 -5.61 11.23
N LYS A 101 -4.11 -5.88 12.49
CA LYS A 101 -3.10 -6.01 13.54
C LYS A 101 -2.14 -7.12 13.17
N ARG A 102 -0.83 -6.90 13.35
CA ARG A 102 0.09 -8.03 13.38
C ARG A 102 -0.28 -8.82 14.62
N ILE A 103 -0.78 -10.04 14.40
CA ILE A 103 -0.78 -11.04 15.46
C ILE A 103 0.71 -11.30 15.73
N PRO A 104 1.22 -11.00 16.94
CA PRO A 104 2.60 -11.33 17.28
C PRO A 104 2.80 -12.79 16.94
N GLY A 105 3.77 -13.07 16.06
CA GLY A 105 4.09 -14.45 15.72
C GLY A 105 4.36 -15.21 17.01
N ILE A 106 3.84 -16.43 17.09
CA ILE A 106 4.37 -17.45 17.99
C ILE A 106 5.89 -17.41 17.78
N PRO A 107 6.69 -17.10 18.82
CA PRO A 107 8.12 -16.96 18.67
C PRO A 107 8.67 -18.20 17.97
N GLY A 108 9.35 -18.00 16.84
CA GLY A 108 10.08 -19.08 16.20
C GLY A 108 11.08 -19.63 17.21
N GLU A 109 11.00 -20.93 17.47
CA GLU A 109 11.94 -21.66 18.32
C GLU A 109 13.37 -21.27 17.92
N SER A 110 14.11 -20.69 18.86
CA SER A 110 15.57 -20.64 18.78
C SER A 110 16.12 -21.38 20.00
N ASP A 111 16.62 -22.58 19.72
CA ASP A 111 17.61 -23.32 20.52
C ASP A 111 18.78 -22.37 20.90
N THR A 112 19.50 -22.46 22.01
CA THR A 112 19.87 -23.56 22.91
C THR A 112 20.23 -22.92 24.26
N PRO A 113 19.99 -23.56 25.42
CA PRO A 113 20.38 -23.01 26.73
C PRO A 113 21.90 -22.96 26.90
N CYS A 114 22.45 -21.81 27.31
CA CYS A 114 23.82 -21.73 27.84
C CYS A 114 23.88 -22.30 29.26
N GLU A 115 24.96 -23.00 29.60
CA GLU A 115 25.22 -23.51 30.96
C GLU A 115 25.33 -22.36 31.98
N PRO A 116 24.85 -22.55 33.23
CA PRO A 116 24.85 -21.50 34.23
C PRO A 116 26.20 -21.37 34.94
N ASP A 117 26.64 -20.13 35.13
CA ASP A 117 27.75 -19.78 36.02
C ASP A 117 27.35 -19.89 37.51
N THR A 118 28.37 -19.94 38.37
CA THR A 118 28.28 -20.24 39.81
C THR A 118 27.63 -19.08 40.61
N PRO A 119 26.71 -19.33 41.56
CA PRO A 119 25.99 -18.27 42.27
C PRO A 119 26.86 -17.47 43.27
N GLY A 120 26.76 -16.14 43.23
CA GLY A 120 27.16 -15.23 44.32
C GLY A 120 26.02 -15.03 45.33
N GLU A 121 26.36 -14.57 46.55
CA GLU A 121 25.38 -14.31 47.62
C GLU A 121 24.34 -13.23 47.22
N PRO A 122 23.05 -13.41 47.58
CA PRO A 122 21.97 -12.55 47.11
C PRO A 122 21.86 -11.25 47.92
N ASP A 123 21.93 -10.11 47.20
CA ASP A 123 21.46 -8.83 47.70
C ASP A 123 19.93 -8.82 47.89
N THR A 124 19.46 -7.93 48.75
CA THR A 124 18.03 -7.79 49.08
C THR A 124 17.27 -7.28 47.84
N PRO A 125 16.26 -8.00 47.31
CA PRO A 125 15.58 -7.59 46.09
C PRO A 125 14.84 -6.26 46.28
N GLY A 126 15.13 -5.28 45.41
CA GLY A 126 14.27 -4.10 45.24
C GLY A 126 12.91 -4.52 44.69
N GLU A 127 11.87 -3.73 44.98
CA GLU A 127 10.54 -3.96 44.40
C GLU A 127 10.66 -3.94 42.87
N PRO A 128 10.07 -4.93 42.15
CA PRO A 128 10.08 -4.92 40.70
C PRO A 128 9.29 -3.70 40.20
N ASP A 129 9.90 -2.93 39.30
CA ASP A 129 9.17 -1.93 38.54
C ASP A 129 7.96 -2.58 37.86
N THR A 130 6.85 -1.85 37.81
CA THR A 130 5.66 -2.32 37.09
C THR A 130 6.06 -2.46 35.62
N PRO A 131 5.93 -3.65 35.00
CA PRO A 131 6.24 -3.82 33.59
C PRO A 131 5.44 -2.81 32.78
N GLY A 132 6.12 -2.03 31.94
CA GLY A 132 5.46 -1.13 31.00
C GLY A 132 4.46 -1.93 30.15
N GLU A 133 3.30 -1.35 29.85
CA GLU A 133 2.35 -2.00 28.95
C GLU A 133 3.05 -2.35 27.64
N PRO A 134 2.95 -3.60 27.15
CA PRO A 134 3.50 -3.97 25.87
C PRO A 134 2.96 -3.03 24.79
N GLY A 135 3.87 -2.34 24.09
CA GLY A 135 3.48 -1.48 22.97
C GLY A 135 2.64 -2.27 21.98
N GLU A 136 1.50 -1.71 21.58
CA GLU A 136 0.62 -2.35 20.61
C GLU A 136 1.39 -2.56 19.30
N PRO A 137 1.43 -3.79 18.75
CA PRO A 137 2.20 -4.05 17.54
C PRO A 137 1.64 -3.23 16.37
N PRO A 138 2.51 -2.59 15.56
CA PRO A 138 2.06 -1.77 14.44
C PRO A 138 1.25 -2.61 13.44
N GLY A 139 0.01 -2.20 13.21
CA GLY A 139 -0.87 -2.83 12.22
C GLY A 139 -0.37 -2.62 10.79
N ILE A 140 -0.76 -3.52 9.88
CA ILE A 140 -0.47 -3.39 8.45
C ILE A 140 -1.67 -2.72 7.79
N PRO A 141 -1.49 -1.53 7.20
CA PRO A 141 -2.60 -0.82 6.59
C PRO A 141 -3.14 -1.55 5.35
N LEU A 142 -4.45 -1.76 5.35
CA LEU A 142 -5.28 -2.21 4.26
C LEU A 142 -6.01 -1.02 3.64
N ARG A 143 -5.94 -0.91 2.32
CA ARG A 143 -6.69 0.10 1.58
C ARG A 143 -7.64 -0.57 0.61
N PHE A 144 -8.93 -0.23 0.70
CA PHE A 144 -9.94 -0.69 -0.24
C PHE A 144 -10.25 0.40 -1.26
N ILE A 145 -10.05 0.07 -2.53
CA ILE A 145 -10.33 0.99 -3.65
C ILE A 145 -11.68 0.57 -4.26
N PRO A 146 -12.73 1.40 -4.17
CA PRO A 146 -14.04 1.05 -4.71
C PRO A 146 -14.04 1.06 -6.25
N ASN A 147 -14.87 0.18 -6.84
CA ASN A 147 -15.00 0.02 -8.28
C ASN A 147 -15.40 1.30 -9.04
N GLY A 148 -16.04 2.28 -8.38
CA GLY A 148 -16.39 3.56 -9.02
C GLY A 148 -15.21 4.35 -9.59
N ILE A 149 -13.99 3.91 -9.28
CA ILE A 149 -12.73 4.49 -9.76
C ILE A 149 -12.30 3.85 -11.10
N LEU A 150 -12.76 2.64 -11.45
CA LEU A 150 -12.32 1.99 -12.68
C LEU A 150 -13.45 1.81 -13.71
N PRO A 151 -13.27 2.30 -14.94
CA PRO A 151 -14.23 2.09 -16.02
C PRO A 151 -14.24 0.63 -16.54
N TYR A 152 -13.39 -0.26 -16.01
CA TYR A 152 -13.32 -1.66 -16.44
C TYR A 152 -12.88 -2.61 -15.32
N LEU A 153 -13.18 -3.89 -15.49
CA LEU A 153 -12.77 -4.97 -14.60
C LEU A 153 -11.45 -5.59 -15.09
N PRO A 154 -10.36 -5.54 -14.32
CA PRO A 154 -9.10 -6.18 -14.66
C PRO A 154 -9.25 -7.67 -14.96
N ARG A 155 -8.42 -8.17 -15.88
CA ARG A 155 -8.34 -9.60 -16.16
C ARG A 155 -7.67 -10.30 -14.99
N GLY A 156 -8.21 -11.47 -14.62
CA GLY A 156 -7.73 -12.22 -13.46
C GLY A 156 -8.37 -11.79 -12.14
N THR A 157 -9.30 -10.81 -12.16
CA THR A 157 -10.16 -10.57 -11.01
C THR A 157 -10.89 -11.87 -10.66
N THR A 158 -10.74 -12.31 -9.41
CA THR A 158 -11.33 -13.55 -8.93
C THR A 158 -12.24 -13.27 -7.74
N THR A 159 -13.23 -14.13 -7.56
CA THR A 159 -14.08 -14.07 -6.37
C THR A 159 -13.31 -14.58 -5.17
N ILE A 160 -13.58 -14.03 -4.00
CA ILE A 160 -12.99 -14.52 -2.74
C ILE A 160 -13.26 -16.02 -2.57
N ALA A 161 -14.45 -16.51 -2.92
CA ALA A 161 -14.78 -17.94 -2.88
C ALA A 161 -13.87 -18.84 -3.75
N ALA A 162 -13.36 -18.31 -4.87
CA ALA A 162 -12.46 -19.06 -5.74
C ALA A 162 -11.02 -19.12 -5.21
N ILE A 163 -10.60 -18.15 -4.38
CA ILE A 163 -9.26 -18.09 -3.78
C ILE A 163 -9.02 -19.24 -2.78
N GLY A 164 -10.08 -19.70 -2.09
CA GLY A 164 -9.96 -20.71 -1.03
C GLY A 164 -9.95 -22.18 -1.49
N GLN A 165 -10.00 -22.46 -2.79
CA GLN A 165 -10.06 -23.85 -3.30
C GLN A 165 -8.68 -24.51 -3.42
N THR A 166 -7.60 -23.74 -3.34
CA THR A 166 -6.22 -24.22 -3.40
C THR A 166 -5.61 -24.29 -2.01
N HIS A 167 -4.88 -25.36 -1.69
CA HIS A 167 -4.24 -25.56 -0.38
C HIS A 167 -3.22 -24.45 -0.02
N ALA A 168 -2.71 -23.73 -1.02
CA ALA A 168 -2.04 -22.46 -0.85
C ALA A 168 -2.96 -21.37 -1.43
N ILE A 169 -3.31 -20.37 -0.62
CA ILE A 169 -4.01 -19.18 -1.11
C ILE A 169 -3.01 -18.36 -1.89
N ASP A 170 -3.04 -18.56 -3.21
CA ASP A 170 -2.33 -17.71 -4.14
C ASP A 170 -2.98 -16.32 -4.08
N LEU A 171 -2.14 -15.30 -3.90
CA LEU A 171 -2.61 -13.93 -3.87
C LEU A 171 -3.10 -13.55 -5.27
N PRO A 172 -4.31 -13.00 -5.41
CA PRO A 172 -4.87 -12.59 -6.70
C PRO A 172 -4.23 -11.27 -7.12
N TYR A 173 -2.96 -11.31 -7.54
CA TYR A 173 -2.27 -10.13 -8.03
C TYR A 173 -2.95 -9.60 -9.29
N ILE A 174 -3.15 -8.29 -9.35
CA ILE A 174 -3.51 -7.63 -10.59
C ILE A 174 -2.48 -7.95 -11.68
N SER A 175 -2.94 -8.30 -12.89
CA SER A 175 -2.02 -8.62 -13.98
C SER A 175 -1.12 -7.42 -14.30
N SER A 176 0.07 -7.67 -14.85
CA SER A 176 0.95 -6.54 -15.20
C SER A 176 0.25 -5.58 -16.17
N LEU A 177 -0.43 -6.09 -17.19
CA LEU A 177 -1.17 -5.27 -18.14
C LEU A 177 -2.24 -4.40 -17.47
N ASP A 178 -3.01 -4.97 -16.56
CA ASP A 178 -4.06 -4.25 -15.86
C ASP A 178 -3.50 -3.25 -14.85
N LEU A 179 -2.36 -3.57 -14.21
CA LEU A 179 -1.66 -2.64 -13.33
C LEU A 179 -1.18 -1.40 -14.09
N PHE A 180 -0.67 -1.58 -15.31
CA PHE A 180 -0.31 -0.45 -16.17
C PHE A 180 -1.50 0.46 -16.43
N VAL A 181 -2.62 -0.11 -16.87
CA VAL A 181 -3.83 0.65 -17.17
C VAL A 181 -4.40 1.31 -15.91
N PHE A 182 -4.41 0.59 -14.78
CA PHE A 182 -4.81 1.09 -13.47
C PHE A 182 -4.01 2.32 -13.05
N MET A 183 -2.67 2.27 -13.20
CA MET A 183 -1.80 3.40 -12.88
C MET A 183 -2.15 4.62 -13.72
N VAL A 184 -2.31 4.46 -15.05
CA VAL A 184 -2.62 5.58 -15.95
C VAL A 184 -3.93 6.27 -15.57
N ILE A 185 -4.99 5.48 -15.31
CA ILE A 185 -6.31 6.01 -14.98
C ILE A 185 -6.31 6.67 -13.60
N SER A 186 -5.69 6.04 -12.60
CA SER A 186 -5.67 6.55 -11.22
C SER A 186 -5.06 7.96 -11.13
N HIS A 187 -4.05 8.25 -11.96
CA HIS A 187 -3.43 9.57 -12.01
C HIS A 187 -4.29 10.61 -12.73
N ASP A 188 -4.96 10.22 -13.82
CA ASP A 188 -5.87 11.10 -14.57
C ASP A 188 -7.04 11.59 -13.69
N MET A 189 -7.58 10.71 -12.85
CA MET A 189 -8.65 11.04 -11.92
C MET A 189 -8.21 11.87 -10.71
N GLY A 190 -6.93 12.27 -10.64
CA GLY A 190 -6.42 13.04 -9.52
C GLY A 190 -6.53 12.31 -8.18
N VAL A 191 -6.56 10.97 -8.19
CA VAL A 191 -6.43 10.17 -6.97
C VAL A 191 -5.00 10.37 -6.48
N LYS A 192 -4.79 11.47 -5.74
CA LYS A 192 -3.53 11.73 -5.04
C LYS A 192 -3.32 10.53 -4.13
N THR A 193 -2.35 9.68 -4.46
CA THR A 193 -1.82 8.71 -3.48
C THR A 193 -1.43 9.55 -2.27
N PRO A 194 -2.06 9.35 -1.10
CA PRO A 194 -1.81 10.20 0.06
C PRO A 194 -0.30 10.22 0.31
N LYS A 195 0.29 11.42 0.37
CA LYS A 195 1.68 11.55 0.83
C LYS A 195 1.74 10.84 2.18
N PRO A 196 2.75 10.00 2.46
CA PRO A 196 2.98 9.56 3.83
C PRO A 196 3.10 10.84 4.67
N LEU A 197 2.20 11.01 5.64
CA LEU A 197 2.30 12.06 6.63
C LEU A 197 3.65 11.88 7.30
N LYS A 198 4.60 12.76 6.96
CA LYS A 198 5.68 13.05 7.89
C LYS A 198 4.98 13.74 9.05
N GLU A 199 4.91 13.06 10.19
CA GLU A 199 4.66 13.71 11.46
C GLU A 199 5.78 14.72 11.67
N GLU A 200 5.52 15.97 11.31
CA GLU A 200 6.23 17.10 11.90
C GLU A 200 5.44 17.44 13.16
N THR A 201 5.89 16.91 14.29
CA THR A 201 5.61 17.51 15.59
C THR A 201 6.15 18.93 15.56
N PRO A 202 5.35 19.98 15.77
CA PRO A 202 5.88 21.28 16.11
C PRO A 202 6.47 21.17 17.52
N ASP A 203 7.79 21.33 17.63
CA ASP A 203 8.43 21.64 18.90
C ASP A 203 7.82 22.96 19.40
N GLU A 204 7.03 22.85 20.47
CA GLU A 204 6.51 23.98 21.22
C GLU A 204 7.67 24.54 22.06
N GLU A 205 8.56 25.31 21.41
CA GLU A 205 9.53 26.12 22.13
C GLU A 205 8.81 27.27 22.84
N THR A 206 8.73 27.16 24.16
CA THR A 206 8.42 28.25 25.09
C THR A 206 9.38 29.44 24.87
N PRO A 207 8.89 30.68 24.77
CA PRO A 207 9.75 31.85 24.74
C PRO A 207 10.11 32.26 26.17
N ASP A 208 11.37 32.10 26.55
CA ASP A 208 11.98 32.83 27.66
C ASP A 208 12.52 34.18 27.19
N GLU A 209 12.25 35.20 28.01
CA GLU A 209 12.54 36.62 27.83
C GLU A 209 14.04 36.98 27.92
N GLU A 210 14.37 38.11 27.25
CA GLU A 210 15.55 39.00 27.39
C GLU A 210 16.90 38.43 26.90
N THR A 211 17.66 39.10 26.03
CA THR A 211 18.27 40.42 26.23
C THR A 211 18.87 40.95 24.91
N GLN A 212 18.92 42.28 24.76
CA GLN A 212 19.64 43.01 23.70
C GLN A 212 21.17 42.80 23.79
N ASP A 213 21.87 42.65 22.66
CA ASP A 213 22.84 43.63 22.14
C ASP A 213 23.74 43.09 21.00
N GLU A 214 24.06 44.05 20.12
CA GLU A 214 25.26 44.23 19.30
C GLU A 214 25.58 43.43 18.02
N GLU A 215 26.04 44.26 17.08
CA GLU A 215 26.60 44.06 15.75
C GLU A 215 27.44 42.80 15.51
N THR A 216 27.26 42.21 14.33
CA THR A 216 28.28 41.67 13.40
C THR A 216 27.49 40.93 12.30
N LYS A 217 27.95 40.66 11.08
CA LYS A 217 29.04 41.04 10.18
C LYS A 217 28.67 40.32 8.87
N ASP A 218 28.94 40.92 7.72
CA ASP A 218 28.59 40.38 6.40
C ASP A 218 28.96 38.90 6.26
N GLU A 219 27.94 38.03 6.14
CA GLU A 219 28.09 36.63 5.74
C GLU A 219 27.61 36.44 4.31
N GLU A 220 28.50 35.93 3.48
CA GLU A 220 28.24 35.46 2.13
C GLU A 220 27.04 34.51 2.12
N THR A 221 26.03 34.88 1.34
CA THR A 221 24.96 33.99 0.92
C THR A 221 25.54 32.89 0.05
N LYS A 222 25.87 31.78 0.71
CA LYS A 222 26.23 30.53 0.07
C LYS A 222 24.95 29.98 -0.55
N ASP A 223 24.82 30.09 -1.87
CA ASP A 223 23.76 29.47 -2.65
C ASP A 223 23.73 27.97 -2.31
N GLU A 224 22.81 27.59 -1.42
CA GLU A 224 22.43 26.20 -1.21
C GLU A 224 21.75 25.74 -2.49
N GLU A 225 22.56 25.09 -3.32
CA GLU A 225 22.15 24.28 -4.45
C GLU A 225 21.03 23.35 -3.98
N THR A 226 19.79 23.73 -4.28
CA THR A 226 18.57 22.98 -3.99
C THR A 226 18.72 21.65 -4.71
N LYS A 227 19.15 20.63 -3.96
CA LYS A 227 19.20 19.24 -4.43
C LYS A 227 17.83 18.94 -5.03
N ASP A 228 17.82 18.74 -6.35
CA ASP A 228 16.67 18.34 -7.15
C ASP A 228 15.83 17.32 -6.39
N GLU A 229 14.79 17.80 -5.71
CA GLU A 229 13.73 16.96 -5.18
C GLU A 229 12.97 16.46 -6.40
N LYS A 230 13.52 15.41 -6.98
CA LYS A 230 12.96 14.74 -8.13
C LYS A 230 11.49 14.45 -7.82
N THR A 231 10.60 15.19 -8.49
CA THR A 231 9.19 15.17 -8.14
C THR A 231 8.67 13.75 -8.31
N LYS A 232 7.78 13.34 -7.40
CA LYS A 232 7.13 12.02 -7.41
C LYS A 232 6.64 11.63 -8.81
N ASP A 233 6.10 12.62 -9.54
CA ASP A 233 5.63 12.48 -10.91
C ASP A 233 6.71 11.99 -11.91
N GLU A 234 7.98 12.38 -11.74
CA GLU A 234 9.07 11.91 -12.61
C GLU A 234 9.47 10.46 -12.32
N ILE A 235 9.35 10.03 -11.06
CA ILE A 235 9.57 8.64 -10.64
C ILE A 235 8.48 7.76 -11.27
N ASP A 236 7.23 8.22 -11.26
CA ASP A 236 6.08 7.49 -11.79
C ASP A 236 6.15 7.32 -13.32
N VAL A 237 6.63 8.32 -14.07
CA VAL A 237 6.82 8.20 -15.53
C VAL A 237 7.93 7.22 -15.88
N LYS A 238 9.05 7.24 -15.14
CA LYS A 238 10.14 6.28 -15.32
C LYS A 238 9.66 4.86 -15.02
N MET A 239 8.84 4.68 -13.99
CA MET A 239 8.18 3.42 -13.68
C MET A 239 7.31 2.94 -14.85
N LEU A 240 6.46 3.80 -15.41
CA LEU A 240 5.61 3.46 -16.56
C LEU A 240 6.38 3.09 -17.81
N GLN A 241 7.47 3.80 -18.11
CA GLN A 241 8.36 3.44 -19.22
C GLN A 241 9.01 2.09 -19.01
N HIS A 242 9.44 1.79 -17.77
CA HIS A 242 9.96 0.48 -17.40
C HIS A 242 8.88 -0.60 -17.57
N PHE A 243 7.65 -0.29 -17.14
CA PHE A 243 6.50 -1.16 -17.26
C PHE A 243 6.18 -1.52 -18.71
N LEU A 244 6.16 -0.54 -19.60
CA LEU A 244 5.93 -0.75 -21.03
C LEU A 244 7.03 -1.57 -21.69
N ARG A 245 8.28 -1.37 -21.26
CA ARG A 245 9.40 -2.19 -21.74
C ARG A 245 9.21 -3.64 -21.29
N HIS A 246 8.81 -3.85 -20.04
CA HIS A 246 8.49 -5.17 -19.51
C HIS A 246 7.34 -5.84 -20.27
N LEU A 247 6.21 -5.16 -20.46
CA LEU A 247 5.07 -5.68 -21.21
C LEU A 247 5.47 -6.09 -22.64
N LYS A 248 6.23 -5.25 -23.33
CA LYS A 248 6.73 -5.56 -24.70
C LYS A 248 7.74 -6.72 -24.72
N SER A 249 8.47 -6.95 -23.64
CA SER A 249 9.40 -8.08 -23.55
C SER A 249 8.69 -9.42 -23.41
N ILE A 250 7.46 -9.42 -22.88
CA ILE A 250 6.64 -10.63 -22.73
C ILE A 250 5.92 -10.98 -24.06
N GLY A 251 5.64 -9.98 -24.90
CA GLY A 251 5.06 -10.18 -26.22
C GLY A 251 4.31 -8.96 -26.76
N PRO A 252 3.56 -9.12 -27.86
CA PRO A 252 2.65 -8.09 -28.34
C PRO A 252 1.64 -7.71 -27.26
N VAL A 253 1.55 -6.41 -26.96
CA VAL A 253 0.59 -5.89 -25.99
C VAL A 253 -0.74 -5.68 -26.71
N ILE A 254 -1.77 -6.44 -26.34
CA ILE A 254 -3.11 -6.34 -26.93
C ILE A 254 -4.07 -5.89 -25.83
N PHE A 255 -4.51 -4.64 -25.92
CA PHE A 255 -5.52 -4.08 -25.03
C PHE A 255 -6.93 -4.50 -25.47
N SER A 256 -7.80 -4.78 -24.50
CA SER A 256 -9.24 -4.89 -24.75
C SER A 256 -9.83 -3.52 -25.15
N PRO A 257 -11.00 -3.47 -25.81
CA PRO A 257 -11.64 -2.21 -26.15
C PRO A 257 -11.83 -1.26 -24.96
N GLN A 258 -12.22 -1.79 -23.79
CA GLN A 258 -12.40 -1.01 -22.57
C GLN A 258 -11.08 -0.44 -22.03
N GLN A 259 -10.01 -1.24 -22.03
CA GLN A 259 -8.68 -0.74 -21.65
C GLN A 259 -8.20 0.35 -22.62
N LYS A 260 -8.47 0.21 -23.93
CA LYS A 260 -8.12 1.23 -24.92
C LYS A 260 -8.83 2.55 -24.66
N GLU A 261 -10.14 2.50 -24.42
CA GLU A 261 -10.94 3.68 -24.07
C GLU A 261 -10.38 4.35 -22.81
N SER A 262 -10.14 3.56 -21.75
CA SER A 262 -9.61 4.07 -20.50
C SER A 262 -8.22 4.70 -20.63
N LEU A 263 -7.35 4.09 -21.42
CA LEU A 263 -6.02 4.64 -21.72
C LEU A 263 -6.11 5.93 -22.52
N THR A 264 -7.08 6.02 -23.44
CA THR A 264 -7.31 7.23 -24.25
C THR A 264 -7.65 8.43 -23.37
N HIS A 265 -8.48 8.24 -22.34
CA HIS A 265 -8.78 9.28 -21.36
C HIS A 265 -7.53 9.73 -20.59
N GLY A 266 -6.70 8.79 -20.13
CA GLY A 266 -5.46 9.11 -19.39
C GLY A 266 -4.26 9.54 -20.26
N LEU A 267 -4.42 9.68 -21.58
CA LEU A 267 -3.33 10.12 -22.47
C LEU A 267 -2.86 11.54 -22.13
N ASN A 268 -3.77 12.43 -21.74
CA ASN A 268 -3.42 13.80 -21.40
C ASN A 268 -2.40 13.84 -20.25
N TRP A 269 -2.65 13.05 -19.20
CA TRP A 269 -1.70 12.88 -18.11
C TRP A 269 -0.35 12.33 -18.59
N LEU A 270 -0.34 11.26 -19.41
CA LEU A 270 0.89 10.69 -19.96
C LEU A 270 1.70 11.73 -20.76
N THR A 271 1.05 12.59 -21.54
CA THR A 271 1.74 13.64 -22.30
C THR A 271 2.27 14.78 -21.45
N THR A 272 1.62 15.08 -20.33
CA THR A 272 2.05 16.13 -19.40
C THR A 272 3.37 15.76 -18.73
N TYR A 273 3.54 14.49 -18.38
CA TYR A 273 4.66 14.03 -17.57
C TYR A 273 5.73 13.24 -18.35
N SER A 274 5.53 13.01 -19.64
CA SER A 274 6.52 12.34 -20.49
C SER A 274 7.02 13.23 -21.62
N GLN A 275 8.19 12.91 -22.13
CA GLN A 275 8.76 13.53 -23.34
C GLN A 275 8.05 13.09 -24.65
N TRP A 276 6.98 12.28 -24.57
CA TRP A 276 6.27 11.78 -25.74
C TRP A 276 4.98 12.56 -25.97
N SER A 277 4.73 12.90 -27.24
CA SER A 277 3.46 13.46 -27.66
C SER A 277 2.34 12.42 -27.62
N GLU A 278 1.10 12.89 -27.63
CA GLU A 278 -0.10 12.04 -27.66
C GLU A 278 -0.06 11.04 -28.81
N ALA A 279 0.30 11.51 -30.01
CA ALA A 279 0.44 10.66 -31.19
C ALA A 279 1.52 9.58 -31.03
N GLN A 280 2.61 9.89 -30.31
CA GLN A 280 3.64 8.89 -30.00
C GLN A 280 3.11 7.84 -29.03
N TRP A 281 2.32 8.24 -28.02
CA TRP A 281 1.65 7.32 -27.09
C TRP A 281 0.64 6.41 -27.78
N ILE A 282 -0.27 6.97 -28.57
CA ILE A 282 -1.27 6.23 -29.37
C ILE A 282 -0.57 5.18 -30.23
N ARG A 283 0.46 5.59 -30.99
CA ARG A 283 1.24 4.66 -31.83
C ARG A 283 1.98 3.60 -31.01
N LYS A 284 2.48 3.94 -29.82
CA LYS A 284 3.27 3.01 -28.99
C LYS A 284 2.40 1.96 -28.30
N LEU A 285 1.18 2.34 -27.94
CA LEU A 285 0.19 1.53 -27.25
C LEU A 285 -0.76 0.81 -28.22
N ASP A 286 -0.71 1.14 -29.52
CA ASP A 286 -1.61 0.61 -30.55
C ASP A 286 -3.09 0.89 -30.19
N LEU A 287 -3.36 2.13 -29.75
CA LEU A 287 -4.71 2.58 -29.38
C LEU A 287 -5.56 2.80 -30.62
#